data_AF-A0A371MP23-F1
#
_entry.id   AF-A0A371MP23-F1
#
_cell.length_a   1.000
_cell.length_b   1.000
_cell.length_c   1.000
_cell.angle_alpha   90.00
_cell.angle_beta   90.00
_cell.angle_gamma   90.00
#
_symmetry.space_group_name_H-M   'P 1'
#
loop_
_entity.id
_entity.type
_entity.pdbx_description
1 polymer ?
#
loop_
_entity_poly.entity_id
_entity_poly.type
_entity_poly.pdbx_seq_one_letter_code
_entity_poly.pdbx_strand_id
1 'polypeptide(L)'
;MDRDDIREALNWFRAIDPEVVFHEPINPRGMNFELCVDALRGAGFEAAASAFEELLDRETWVEYALEQIQMVRDVAAELGGPTIHTWPDRELIGSTSGETREQLVRMKNEVSAEAW
;
A
#
# COMPACT_ATOMS: atom_id res chain seq x y z
N MET A 1 -6.47 -8.32 -0.84
CA MET A 1 -5.24 -9.12 -0.75
C MET A 1 -4.98 -9.38 0.71
N ASP A 2 -4.84 -10.63 1.07
CA ASP A 2 -4.48 -11.03 2.42
C ASP A 2 -2.95 -11.17 2.57
N ARG A 3 -2.52 -11.64 3.74
CA ARG A 3 -1.11 -11.82 4.06
C ARG A 3 -0.44 -12.87 3.15
N ASP A 4 -1.17 -13.90 2.73
CA ASP A 4 -0.63 -14.97 1.90
C ASP A 4 -0.43 -14.50 0.46
N ASP A 5 -1.36 -13.69 -0.06
CA ASP A 5 -1.20 -13.01 -1.36
C ASP A 5 0.08 -12.15 -1.38
N ILE A 6 0.30 -11.35 -0.33
CA ILE A 6 1.49 -10.50 -0.20
C ILE A 6 2.76 -11.36 -0.08
N ARG A 7 2.72 -12.45 0.68
CA ARG A 7 3.86 -13.37 0.82
C ARG A 7 4.22 -14.03 -0.50
N GLU A 8 3.22 -14.43 -1.27
CA GLU A 8 3.44 -14.97 -2.61
C GLU A 8 4.11 -13.92 -3.51
N ALA A 9 3.54 -12.72 -3.61
CA ALA A 9 4.09 -11.63 -4.42
C ALA A 9 5.54 -11.28 -4.04
N LEU A 10 5.83 -11.15 -2.74
CA LEU A 10 7.18 -10.84 -2.29
C LEU A 10 8.17 -11.98 -2.56
N ASN A 11 7.74 -13.24 -2.54
CA ASN A 11 8.61 -14.36 -2.96
C ASN A 11 8.92 -14.30 -4.46
N TRP A 12 7.97 -13.92 -5.30
CA TRP A 12 8.23 -13.66 -6.72
C TRP A 12 9.27 -12.57 -6.91
N PHE A 13 9.18 -11.48 -6.14
CA PHE A 13 10.18 -10.42 -6.17
C PHE A 13 11.55 -10.92 -5.71
N ARG A 14 11.64 -11.68 -4.62
CA ARG A 14 12.93 -12.27 -4.19
C ARG A 14 13.60 -13.14 -5.25
N ALA A 15 12.81 -13.83 -6.07
CA ALA A 15 13.36 -14.68 -7.13
C ALA A 15 14.06 -13.88 -8.24
N ILE A 16 13.71 -12.60 -8.43
CA ILE A 16 14.32 -11.71 -9.42
C ILE A 16 15.30 -10.70 -8.81
N ASP A 17 15.50 -10.73 -7.50
CA ASP A 17 16.46 -9.92 -6.72
C ASP A 17 16.43 -8.42 -7.07
N PRO A 18 15.27 -7.73 -6.90
CA PRO A 18 15.16 -6.32 -7.23
C PRO A 18 15.94 -5.50 -6.21
N GLU A 19 16.57 -4.43 -6.69
CA GLU A 19 17.27 -3.46 -5.83
C GLU A 19 16.28 -2.77 -4.87
N VAL A 20 15.09 -2.44 -5.36
CA VAL A 20 14.02 -1.81 -4.60
C VAL A 20 12.64 -2.32 -5.02
N VAL A 21 11.76 -2.52 -4.03
CA VAL A 21 10.31 -2.63 -4.25
C VAL A 21 9.64 -1.40 -3.67
N PHE A 22 8.95 -0.64 -4.52
CA PHE A 22 8.10 0.46 -4.06
C PHE A 22 6.73 -0.05 -3.67
N HIS A 23 6.21 0.47 -2.56
CA HIS A 23 4.90 0.12 -2.04
C HIS A 23 4.11 1.38 -1.69
N GLU A 24 2.93 1.52 -2.30
CA GLU A 24 1.95 2.55 -1.97
C GLU A 24 0.60 1.87 -1.71
N PRO A 25 -0.05 2.12 -0.55
CA PRO A 25 -1.42 1.66 -0.34
C PRO A 25 -2.38 2.39 -1.27
N ILE A 26 -3.49 1.74 -1.64
CA ILE A 26 -4.52 2.33 -2.52
C ILE A 26 -4.97 3.70 -1.98
N ASN A 27 -5.05 4.65 -2.90
CA ASN A 27 -5.50 6.01 -2.63
C ASN A 27 -6.90 6.23 -3.25
N PRO A 28 -7.96 6.43 -2.45
CA PRO A 28 -9.35 6.49 -2.91
C PRO A 28 -9.73 7.85 -3.50
N ARG A 29 -8.77 8.54 -4.14
CA ARG A 29 -8.95 9.92 -4.61
C ARG A 29 -8.72 10.02 -6.12
N GLY A 30 -9.56 10.84 -6.73
CA GLY A 30 -9.42 11.25 -8.11
C GLY A 30 -9.86 10.19 -9.13
N MET A 31 -9.80 10.59 -10.40
CA MET A 31 -10.36 9.86 -11.53
C MET A 31 -9.83 8.42 -11.66
N ASN A 32 -8.57 8.16 -11.31
CA ASN A 32 -7.99 6.81 -11.43
C ASN A 32 -8.71 5.80 -10.51
N PHE A 33 -9.14 6.24 -9.33
CA PHE A 33 -9.89 5.38 -8.42
C PHE A 33 -11.30 5.10 -8.93
N GLU A 34 -12.00 6.13 -9.42
CA GLU A 34 -13.33 6.02 -10.02
C GLU A 34 -13.32 5.04 -11.20
N LEU A 35 -12.33 5.18 -12.11
CA LEU A 35 -12.14 4.28 -13.23
C LEU A 35 -11.87 2.83 -12.80
N CYS A 36 -11.18 2.63 -11.66
CA CYS A 36 -10.94 1.30 -11.11
C CYS A 36 -12.23 0.65 -10.61
N VAL A 37 -13.07 1.41 -9.87
CA VAL A 37 -14.38 0.94 -9.40
C VAL A 37 -15.30 0.60 -10.59
N ASP A 38 -15.34 1.46 -11.60
CA ASP A 38 -16.13 1.23 -12.82
C ASP A 38 -15.65 -0.01 -13.59
N ALA A 39 -14.33 -0.23 -13.67
CA ALA A 39 -13.76 -1.41 -14.30
C ALA A 39 -14.12 -2.71 -13.54
N LEU A 40 -14.10 -2.68 -12.20
CA LEU A 40 -14.51 -3.82 -11.36
C LEU A 40 -15.99 -4.17 -11.62
N ARG A 41 -16.87 -3.16 -11.65
CA ARG A 41 -18.29 -3.34 -11.98
C ARG A 41 -18.50 -3.87 -13.39
N GLY A 42 -17.84 -3.26 -14.37
CA GLY A 42 -17.92 -3.69 -15.77
C GLY A 42 -17.47 -5.13 -16.00
N ALA A 43 -16.55 -5.64 -15.16
CA ALA A 43 -16.09 -7.01 -15.18
C ALA A 43 -16.94 -7.97 -14.31
N GLY A 44 -17.98 -7.48 -13.62
CA GLY A 44 -18.87 -8.27 -12.77
C GLY A 44 -18.34 -8.55 -11.35
N PHE A 45 -17.28 -7.88 -10.92
CA PHE A 45 -16.70 -8.01 -9.57
C PHE A 45 -17.38 -7.07 -8.56
N GLU A 46 -18.70 -7.19 -8.40
CA GLU A 46 -19.49 -6.27 -7.56
C GLU A 46 -19.00 -6.22 -6.10
N ALA A 47 -18.66 -7.36 -5.51
CA ALA A 47 -18.15 -7.39 -4.13
C ALA A 47 -16.83 -6.61 -3.96
N ALA A 48 -15.94 -6.70 -4.95
CA ALA A 48 -14.68 -5.95 -4.93
C ALA A 48 -14.92 -4.46 -5.18
N ALA A 49 -15.85 -4.10 -6.07
CA ALA A 49 -16.24 -2.73 -6.30
C ALA A 49 -16.80 -2.08 -5.02
N SER A 50 -17.70 -2.77 -4.31
CA SER A 50 -18.23 -2.30 -3.02
C SER A 50 -17.13 -2.14 -1.97
N ALA A 51 -16.20 -3.09 -1.85
CA ALA A 51 -15.09 -2.99 -0.91
C ALA A 51 -14.15 -1.81 -1.23
N PHE A 52 -13.98 -1.46 -2.51
CA PHE A 52 -13.27 -0.24 -2.89
C PHE A 52 -14.06 1.00 -2.47
N GLU A 53 -15.37 1.05 -2.74
CA GLU A 53 -16.19 2.21 -2.34
C GLU A 53 -16.20 2.47 -0.83
N GLU A 54 -16.04 1.45 0.01
CA GLU A 54 -15.84 1.63 1.46
C GLU A 54 -14.61 2.48 1.77
N LEU A 55 -13.56 2.43 0.95
CA LEU A 55 -12.36 3.27 1.09
C LEU A 55 -12.63 4.75 0.79
N LEU A 56 -13.80 5.13 0.23
CA LEU A 56 -14.16 6.55 0.11
C LEU A 56 -14.41 7.19 1.48
N ASP A 57 -14.73 6.39 2.49
CA ASP A 57 -14.73 6.85 3.88
C ASP A 57 -13.29 7.02 4.38
N ARG A 58 -13.01 8.21 4.91
CA ARG A 58 -11.64 8.59 5.29
C ARG A 58 -11.10 7.76 6.44
N GLU A 59 -11.91 7.45 7.44
CA GLU A 59 -11.45 6.66 8.60
C GLU A 59 -11.12 5.24 8.18
N THR A 60 -12.03 4.63 7.40
CA THR A 60 -11.86 3.31 6.80
C THR A 60 -10.60 3.23 5.95
N TRP A 61 -10.36 4.23 5.10
CA TRP A 61 -9.13 4.29 4.30
C TRP A 61 -7.86 4.43 5.13
N VAL A 62 -7.86 5.28 6.16
CA VAL A 62 -6.69 5.47 7.03
C VAL A 62 -6.35 4.17 7.75
N GLU A 63 -7.34 3.48 8.30
CA GLU A 63 -7.16 2.18 8.95
C GLU A 63 -6.58 1.15 7.97
N TYR A 64 -7.24 0.97 6.83
CA TYR A 64 -6.77 0.09 5.75
C TYR A 64 -5.32 0.38 5.34
N ALA A 65 -4.98 1.65 5.08
CA ALA A 65 -3.67 2.01 4.57
C ALA A 65 -2.57 1.73 5.60
N LEU A 66 -2.82 1.97 6.89
CA LEU A 66 -1.87 1.68 7.96
C LEU A 66 -1.67 0.17 8.14
N GLU A 67 -2.75 -0.60 8.17
CA GLU A 67 -2.69 -2.06 8.27
C GLU A 67 -1.95 -2.68 7.09
N GLN A 68 -2.22 -2.19 5.89
CA GLN A 68 -1.63 -2.72 4.66
C GLN A 68 -0.14 -2.39 4.57
N ILE A 69 0.29 -1.18 4.95
CA ILE A 69 1.71 -0.82 5.10
C ILE A 69 2.40 -1.75 6.10
N GLN A 70 1.80 -1.95 7.27
CA GLN A 70 2.38 -2.79 8.31
C GLN A 70 2.51 -4.24 7.83
N MET A 71 1.46 -4.78 7.21
CA MET A 71 1.43 -6.15 6.68
C MET A 71 2.55 -6.40 5.67
N VAL A 72 2.73 -5.53 4.67
CA VAL A 72 3.79 -5.70 3.65
C VAL A 72 5.17 -5.70 4.28
N ARG A 73 5.42 -4.77 5.22
CA ARG A 73 6.73 -4.67 5.88
C ARG A 73 7.02 -5.87 6.77
N ASP A 74 6.03 -6.37 7.49
CA ASP A 74 6.19 -7.57 8.32
C ASP A 74 6.50 -8.80 7.47
N VAL A 75 5.78 -8.99 6.36
CA VAL A 75 6.03 -10.12 5.46
C VAL A 75 7.41 -10.00 4.80
N ALA A 76 7.83 -8.82 4.36
CA ALA A 76 9.17 -8.61 3.82
C ALA A 76 10.27 -8.92 4.86
N ALA A 77 10.07 -8.50 6.11
CA ALA A 77 10.99 -8.80 7.20
C ALA A 77 11.07 -10.31 7.50
N GLU A 78 9.92 -11.01 7.54
CA GLU A 78 9.86 -12.47 7.72
C GLU A 78 10.61 -13.25 6.63
N LEU A 79 10.52 -12.77 5.39
CA LEU A 79 11.21 -13.39 4.25
C LEU A 79 12.69 -13.02 4.16
N GLY A 80 13.17 -12.07 4.96
CA GLY A 80 14.53 -11.54 4.89
C GLY A 80 14.79 -10.70 3.62
N GLY A 81 13.75 -10.00 3.13
CA GLY A 81 13.77 -9.21 1.90
C GLY A 81 12.51 -9.43 1.04
N PRO A 82 12.32 -8.65 -0.05
CA PRO A 82 13.19 -7.58 -0.54
C PRO A 82 13.06 -6.30 0.29
N THR A 83 13.94 -5.32 0.07
CA THR A 83 13.83 -3.99 0.68
C THR A 83 12.58 -3.27 0.16
N ILE A 84 11.68 -2.89 1.08
CA ILE A 84 10.45 -2.18 0.74
C ILE A 84 10.62 -0.69 1.00
N HIS A 85 10.47 0.11 -0.05
CA HIS A 85 10.35 1.56 0.03
C HIS A 85 8.87 1.94 0.05
N THR A 86 8.34 2.22 1.24
CA THR A 86 6.94 2.62 1.40
C THR A 86 6.76 4.11 1.10
N TRP A 87 5.80 4.42 0.23
CA TRP A 87 5.44 5.77 -0.17
C TRP A 87 4.04 6.14 0.35
N PRO A 88 3.92 6.63 1.59
CA PRO A 88 2.62 7.03 2.13
C PRO A 88 2.15 8.36 1.53
N ASP A 89 0.86 8.43 1.22
CA ASP A 89 0.24 9.65 0.72
C ASP A 89 0.32 10.82 1.73
N ARG A 90 0.37 12.05 1.22
CA ARG A 90 0.42 13.26 2.06
C ARG A 90 -0.80 13.40 2.97
N GLU A 91 -1.98 13.03 2.51
CA GLU A 91 -3.20 13.08 3.31
C GLU A 91 -3.23 11.99 4.38
N LEU A 92 -2.65 10.81 4.11
CA LEU A 92 -2.49 9.77 5.13
C LEU A 92 -1.60 10.26 6.28
N ILE A 93 -0.46 10.87 5.94
CA ILE A 93 0.42 11.53 6.93
C ILE A 93 -0.33 12.65 7.67
N GLY A 94 -1.12 13.44 6.94
CA GLY A 94 -1.94 14.50 7.51
C GLY A 94 -3.06 14.01 8.43
N SER A 95 -3.54 12.79 8.23
CA SER A 95 -4.62 12.16 9.00
C SER A 95 -4.14 11.42 10.25
N THR A 96 -2.84 11.19 10.38
CA THR A 96 -2.23 10.54 11.55
C THR A 96 -1.58 11.56 12.50
N SER A 97 -1.23 11.14 13.71
CA SER A 97 -0.57 11.98 14.71
C SER A 97 0.45 11.19 15.54
N GLY A 98 1.26 11.90 16.33
CA GLY A 98 2.28 11.29 17.21
C GLY A 98 3.28 10.41 16.46
N GLU A 99 3.65 9.30 17.08
CA GLU A 99 4.66 8.36 16.59
C GLU A 99 4.31 7.79 15.20
N THR A 100 3.03 7.48 14.94
CA THR A 100 2.60 6.99 13.62
C THR A 100 2.90 8.00 12.51
N ARG A 101 2.63 9.28 12.74
CA ARG A 101 2.95 10.33 11.75
C ARG A 101 4.46 10.41 11.53
N GLU A 102 5.25 10.40 12.60
CA GLU A 102 6.71 10.47 12.51
C GLU A 102 7.29 9.28 11.73
N GLN A 103 6.73 8.09 11.95
CA GLN A 103 7.11 6.88 11.22
C GLN A 103 6.80 6.99 9.72
N LEU A 104 5.58 7.43 9.35
CA LEU A 104 5.21 7.60 7.94
C LEU A 104 6.06 8.68 7.24
N VAL A 105 6.39 9.77 7.93
CA VAL A 105 7.30 10.81 7.41
C VAL A 105 8.69 10.24 7.18
N ARG A 106 9.19 9.40 8.09
CA ARG A 106 10.48 8.73 7.93
C ARG A 106 10.48 7.82 6.71
N MET A 107 9.48 6.94 6.60
CA MET A 107 9.31 6.03 5.45
C MET A 107 9.31 6.80 4.12
N LYS A 108 8.53 7.88 4.03
CA LYS A 108 8.46 8.70 2.82
C LYS A 108 9.82 9.30 2.41
N ASN A 109 10.65 9.63 3.40
CA ASN A 109 11.96 10.21 3.17
C ASN A 109 13.06 9.14 2.99
N GLU A 110 12.75 7.85 3.11
CA GLU A 110 13.69 6.76 2.81
C GLU A 110 13.91 6.72 1.29
N VAL A 111 15.06 7.25 0.87
CA VAL A 111 15.46 7.32 -0.54
C VAL A 111 15.90 5.93 -1.00
N SER A 112 15.39 5.46 -2.16
CA SER A 112 16.01 4.33 -2.85
C SER A 112 17.46 4.69 -3.20
N ALA A 113 18.38 3.73 -3.10
CA ALA A 113 19.80 3.93 -3.40
C ALA A 113 20.06 4.38 -4.86
N GLU A 114 19.05 4.27 -5.74
CA GLU A 114 19.10 4.70 -7.14
C GLU A 114 18.88 6.21 -7.38
N ALA A 115 18.96 7.06 -6.35
CA ALA A 115 18.94 8.52 -6.54
C ALA A 115 20.29 9.02 -7.11
N TRP A 116 20.50 8.86 -8.41
CA TRP A 116 21.58 9.47 -9.20
C TRP A 116 21.02 10.48 -10.22
#